data_AF-A0A3S0ZDJ9-F1
#
_entry.id   AF-A0A3S0ZDJ9-F1
#
_cell.length_a   1.000
_cell.length_b   1.000
_cell.length_c   1.000
_cell.angle_alpha   90.00
_cell.angle_beta   90.00
_cell.angle_gamma   90.00
#
_symmetry.space_group_name_H-M   'P 1'
#
loop_
_entity.id
_entity.type
_entity.pdbx_description
1 polymer ?
#
loop_
_entity_poly.entity_id
_entity_poly.type
_entity_poly.pdbx_seq_one_letter_code
_entity_poly.pdbx_strand_id
1 'polypeptide(L)'
;MTITATSQTKIPSNKKRMRKTQMKQISGRTTSKWKSLSGDLENMAIMMFEDATANHKNSSQEEIILLTAIKERFQQKLLTLKVPDKQLIAEQDIKRHMSLLEAEHDRLQRQERRLGEALKQASRKVENLQERTKELMLAQDRSENVQEVHPILKDLLKES
;
A
#
# COMPACT_ATOMS: atom_id res chain seq x y z
N MET A 1 -79.98 7.53 -39.00
CA MET A 1 -78.81 8.21 -38.40
C MET A 1 -78.77 7.88 -36.93
N THR A 2 -77.73 7.19 -36.46
CA THR A 2 -77.44 7.00 -35.03
C THR A 2 -75.93 6.84 -34.90
N ILE A 3 -75.35 7.76 -34.14
CA ILE A 3 -73.94 7.81 -33.73
C ILE A 3 -73.89 7.21 -32.33
N THR A 4 -72.88 6.40 -32.02
CA THR A 4 -72.09 6.50 -30.76
C THR A 4 -70.89 5.55 -30.74
N ALA A 5 -69.72 6.15 -30.52
CA ALA A 5 -68.45 5.55 -30.14
C ALA A 5 -68.52 5.03 -28.67
N THR A 6 -67.70 4.09 -28.21
CA THR A 6 -66.33 4.37 -27.78
C THR A 6 -65.58 3.07 -27.50
N SER A 7 -64.38 2.96 -28.09
CA SER A 7 -63.40 1.91 -27.84
C SER A 7 -62.76 2.14 -26.47
N GLN A 8 -63.08 1.30 -25.48
CA GLN A 8 -62.37 1.27 -24.21
C GLN A 8 -61.06 0.50 -24.38
N THR A 9 -59.95 1.24 -24.45
CA THR A 9 -58.60 0.70 -24.28
C THR A 9 -58.45 0.19 -22.84
N LYS A 10 -58.45 -1.13 -22.66
CA LYS A 10 -58.12 -1.77 -21.38
C LYS A 10 -56.65 -1.54 -21.07
N ILE A 11 -56.37 -0.66 -20.13
CA ILE A 11 -55.04 -0.47 -19.55
C ILE A 11 -54.70 -1.76 -18.76
N PRO A 12 -53.63 -2.51 -19.08
CA PRO A 12 -53.25 -3.67 -18.29
C PRO A 12 -52.75 -3.22 -16.92
N SER A 13 -53.49 -3.63 -15.88
CA SER A 13 -53.15 -3.42 -14.47
C SER A 13 -51.86 -4.17 -14.14
N ASN A 14 -50.76 -3.41 -13.97
CA ASN A 14 -49.48 -3.94 -13.52
C ASN A 14 -49.52 -4.16 -12.00
N LYS A 15 -50.31 -5.15 -11.55
CA LYS A 15 -50.17 -5.71 -10.21
C LYS A 15 -48.85 -6.48 -10.17
N LYS A 16 -47.77 -5.78 -9.82
CA LYS A 16 -46.50 -6.39 -9.41
C LYS A 16 -46.77 -7.29 -8.21
N ARG A 17 -47.03 -8.57 -8.49
CA ARG A 17 -47.05 -9.64 -7.49
C ARG A 17 -45.66 -9.67 -6.86
N MET A 18 -45.53 -9.15 -5.64
CA MET A 18 -44.36 -9.39 -4.81
C MET A 18 -44.19 -10.90 -4.69
N ARG A 19 -43.24 -11.46 -5.44
CA ARG A 19 -42.82 -12.84 -5.24
C ARG A 19 -42.25 -12.90 -3.83
N LYS A 20 -42.84 -13.72 -2.96
CA LYS A 20 -42.19 -14.14 -1.71
C LYS A 20 -40.79 -14.59 -2.10
N THR A 21 -39.77 -13.85 -1.69
CA THR A 21 -38.38 -14.27 -1.87
C THR A 21 -38.21 -15.48 -0.99
N GLN A 22 -38.47 -16.67 -1.53
CA GLN A 22 -38.08 -17.91 -0.87
C GLN A 22 -36.57 -17.79 -0.67
N MET A 23 -36.12 -17.81 0.59
CA MET A 23 -34.71 -17.94 0.90
C MET A 23 -34.22 -19.17 0.13
N LYS A 24 -33.38 -18.96 -0.88
CA LYS A 24 -32.78 -20.04 -1.64
C LYS A 24 -31.95 -20.84 -0.64
N GLN A 25 -32.42 -22.03 -0.28
CA GLN A 25 -31.62 -22.96 0.50
C GLN A 25 -30.37 -23.29 -0.32
N ILE A 26 -29.21 -22.94 0.23
CA ILE A 26 -27.92 -23.23 -0.39
C ILE A 26 -27.74 -24.75 -0.32
N SER A 27 -27.49 -25.39 -1.46
CA SER A 27 -27.39 -26.85 -1.52
C SER A 27 -26.22 -27.37 -0.65
N GLY A 28 -26.39 -28.56 -0.06
CA GLY A 28 -25.34 -29.20 0.77
C GLY A 28 -24.01 -29.40 0.03
N ARG A 29 -24.04 -29.56 -1.30
CA ARG A 29 -22.84 -29.65 -2.17
C ARG A 29 -22.07 -28.32 -2.27
N THR A 30 -22.75 -27.19 -2.05
CA THR A 30 -22.11 -25.87 -2.05
C THR A 30 -21.50 -25.57 -0.69
N THR A 31 -22.19 -25.91 0.40
CA THR A 31 -21.71 -25.71 1.78
C THR A 31 -20.66 -26.72 2.22
N SER A 32 -20.52 -27.86 1.53
CA SER A 32 -19.44 -28.82 1.77
C SER A 32 -18.04 -28.30 1.40
N LYS A 33 -17.96 -27.24 0.59
CA LYS A 33 -16.72 -26.52 0.24
C LYS A 33 -16.44 -25.32 1.15
N TRP A 34 -17.21 -25.16 2.22
CA TRP A 34 -17.04 -24.06 3.16
C TRP A 34 -16.32 -24.61 4.39
N LYS A 35 -15.20 -23.99 4.76
CA LYS A 35 -14.45 -24.33 5.97
C LYS A 35 -14.91 -23.45 7.12
N SER A 36 -14.70 -23.90 8.35
CA SER A 36 -14.90 -23.06 9.52
C SER A 36 -14.10 -21.76 9.40
N LEU A 37 -14.59 -20.69 10.02
CA LEU A 37 -13.89 -19.42 10.14
C LEU A 37 -12.42 -19.66 10.54
N SER A 38 -11.48 -18.92 9.95
CA SER A 38 -10.08 -18.99 10.39
C SER A 38 -9.94 -18.46 11.81
N GLY A 39 -9.03 -19.05 12.59
CA GLY A 39 -8.81 -18.67 13.98
C GLY A 39 -8.48 -17.18 14.16
N ASP A 40 -7.76 -16.58 13.20
CA ASP A 40 -7.41 -15.16 13.24
C ASP A 40 -8.65 -14.25 13.08
N LEU A 41 -9.59 -14.64 12.22
CA LEU A 41 -10.82 -13.88 11.99
C LEU A 41 -11.83 -14.07 13.14
N GLU A 42 -11.85 -15.26 13.75
CA GLU A 42 -12.59 -15.53 14.99
C GLU A 42 -12.07 -14.63 16.13
N ASN A 43 -10.75 -14.60 16.32
CA ASN A 43 -10.11 -13.76 17.34
C ASN A 43 -10.36 -12.26 17.10
N MET A 44 -10.27 -11.80 15.85
CA MET A 44 -10.58 -10.41 15.49
C MET A 44 -12.05 -10.06 15.79
N ALA A 45 -12.99 -10.94 15.48
CA ALA A 45 -14.41 -10.73 15.76
C ALA A 45 -14.70 -10.67 17.27
N ILE A 46 -14.07 -11.54 18.07
CA ILE A 46 -14.18 -11.53 19.53
C ILE A 46 -13.59 -10.24 20.11
N MET A 47 -12.41 -9.83 19.64
CA MET A 47 -11.74 -8.61 20.09
C MET A 47 -12.56 -7.35 19.78
N MET A 48 -13.16 -7.25 18.59
CA MET A 48 -14.07 -6.13 18.27
C MET A 48 -15.31 -6.09 19.17
N PHE A 49 -15.84 -7.26 19.55
CA PHE A 49 -16.95 -7.34 20.49
C PHE A 49 -16.52 -6.91 21.90
N GLU A 50 -15.35 -7.36 22.35
CA GLU A 50 -14.75 -6.96 23.62
C GLU A 50 -14.48 -5.45 23.67
N ASP A 51 -13.93 -4.87 22.61
CA ASP A 51 -13.68 -3.43 22.49
C ASP A 51 -14.99 -2.63 22.50
N ALA A 52 -16.02 -3.10 21.78
CA ALA A 52 -17.34 -2.46 21.78
C ALA A 52 -18.00 -2.51 23.16
N THR A 53 -17.75 -3.58 23.92
CA THR A 53 -18.28 -3.77 25.28
C THR A 53 -17.37 -3.19 26.37
N ALA A 54 -16.13 -2.80 26.06
CA ALA A 54 -15.14 -2.29 27.01
C ALA A 54 -15.53 -0.96 27.66
N ASN A 55 -16.46 -0.20 27.05
CA ASN A 55 -16.99 1.04 27.59
C ASN A 55 -18.09 0.82 28.65
N HIS A 56 -18.58 -0.41 28.82
CA HIS A 56 -19.61 -0.80 29.78
C HIS A 56 -19.02 -1.14 31.18
N LYS A 57 -17.94 -0.48 31.59
CA LYS A 57 -17.27 -0.73 32.89
C LYS A 57 -18.10 -0.33 34.12
N ASN A 58 -19.09 0.56 33.95
CA ASN A 58 -20.02 1.00 35.01
C ASN A 58 -21.42 0.37 34.86
N SER A 59 -21.53 -0.72 34.11
CA SER A 59 -22.79 -1.39 33.86
C SER A 59 -23.35 -2.10 35.08
N SER A 60 -24.67 -2.22 35.13
CA SER A 60 -25.35 -2.98 36.18
C SER A 60 -24.99 -4.48 36.08
N GLN A 61 -25.15 -5.22 37.18
CA GLN A 61 -24.86 -6.67 37.18
C GLN A 61 -25.72 -7.44 36.16
N GLU A 62 -26.95 -6.98 35.91
CA GLU A 62 -27.84 -7.54 34.88
C GLU A 62 -27.31 -7.29 33.45
N GLU A 63 -26.75 -6.11 33.20
CA GLU A 63 -26.12 -5.78 31.92
C GLU A 63 -24.86 -6.61 31.67
N ILE A 64 -24.04 -6.85 32.71
CA ILE A 64 -22.85 -7.70 32.61
C ILE A 64 -23.24 -9.14 32.28
N ILE A 65 -24.27 -9.68 32.94
CA ILE A 65 -24.80 -11.04 32.67
C ILE A 65 -25.31 -11.13 31.23
N LEU A 66 -26.05 -10.12 30.77
CA LEU A 66 -26.58 -10.07 29.41
C LEU A 66 -25.46 -10.00 28.36
N LEU A 67 -24.46 -9.13 28.54
CA LEU A 67 -23.32 -9.01 27.65
C LEU A 67 -22.49 -10.29 27.57
N THR A 68 -22.34 -11.00 28.70
CA THR A 68 -21.67 -12.30 28.76
C THR A 68 -22.44 -13.36 27.96
N ALA A 69 -23.76 -13.44 28.14
CA ALA A 69 -24.61 -14.36 27.37
C ALA A 69 -24.60 -14.05 25.86
N ILE A 70 -24.56 -12.76 25.49
CA ILE A 70 -24.41 -12.34 24.09
C ILE A 70 -23.05 -12.76 23.55
N LYS A 71 -21.96 -12.58 24.30
CA LYS A 71 -20.61 -13.01 23.93
C LYS A 71 -20.54 -14.51 23.66
N GLU A 72 -21.05 -15.33 24.57
CA GLU A 72 -21.06 -16.79 24.43
C GLU A 72 -21.85 -17.22 23.19
N ARG A 73 -23.02 -16.62 22.98
CA ARG A 73 -23.85 -16.91 21.79
C ARG A 73 -23.21 -16.43 20.50
N PHE A 74 -22.44 -15.34 20.54
CA PHE A 74 -21.68 -14.83 19.42
C PHE A 74 -20.51 -15.75 19.06
N GLN A 75 -19.74 -16.21 20.04
CA GLN A 75 -18.67 -17.20 19.87
C GLN A 75 -19.20 -18.51 19.29
N GLN A 76 -20.31 -19.04 19.83
CA GLN A 76 -20.94 -20.24 19.27
C GLN A 76 -21.37 -20.06 17.81
N LYS A 77 -21.86 -18.86 17.44
CA LYS A 77 -22.21 -18.56 16.05
C LYS A 77 -20.98 -18.47 15.15
N LEU A 78 -19.88 -17.87 15.60
CA LEU A 78 -18.62 -17.79 14.86
C LEU A 78 -18.08 -19.19 14.51
N LEU A 79 -18.12 -20.12 15.46
CA LEU A 79 -17.72 -21.52 15.23
C LEU A 79 -18.56 -22.23 14.15
N THR A 80 -19.81 -21.81 13.98
CA THR A 80 -20.72 -22.38 12.97
C THR A 80 -20.69 -21.66 11.62
N LEU A 81 -20.08 -20.47 11.56
CA LEU A 81 -19.93 -19.72 10.32
C LEU A 81 -18.89 -20.42 9.45
N LYS A 82 -19.38 -21.01 8.37
CA LYS A 82 -18.53 -21.56 7.33
C LYS A 82 -18.30 -20.52 6.25
N VAL A 83 -17.05 -20.36 5.84
CA VAL A 83 -16.64 -19.40 4.82
C VAL A 83 -16.28 -20.13 3.53
N PRO A 84 -16.66 -19.62 2.34
CA PRO A 84 -16.33 -20.26 1.07
C PRO A 84 -14.81 -20.37 0.85
N ASP A 85 -14.32 -21.54 0.43
CA ASP A 85 -12.89 -21.86 0.18
C ASP A 85 -12.15 -20.87 -0.75
N LYS A 86 -12.85 -20.00 -1.47
CA LYS A 86 -12.26 -19.01 -2.38
C LYS A 86 -11.40 -17.94 -1.66
N GLN A 87 -11.56 -17.77 -0.34
CA GLN A 87 -10.75 -16.81 0.42
C GLN A 87 -9.32 -17.31 0.67
N LEU A 88 -9.08 -18.63 0.70
CA LEU A 88 -7.73 -19.18 0.90
C LEU A 88 -6.78 -18.83 -0.25
N ILE A 89 -7.32 -18.77 -1.48
CA ILE A 89 -6.57 -18.36 -2.67
C ILE A 89 -6.20 -16.88 -2.58
N ALA A 90 -7.16 -16.03 -2.17
CA ALA A 90 -6.91 -14.60 -1.99
C ALA A 90 -5.86 -14.33 -0.88
N GLU A 91 -5.87 -15.10 0.21
CA GLU A 91 -4.90 -14.96 1.30
C GLU A 91 -3.49 -15.44 0.89
N GLN A 92 -3.39 -16.53 0.13
CA GLN A 92 -2.12 -16.98 -0.44
C GLN A 92 -1.56 -15.99 -1.47
N ASP A 93 -2.41 -15.40 -2.30
CA ASP A 93 -2.02 -14.38 -3.28
C ASP A 93 -1.54 -13.10 -2.58
N ILE A 94 -2.22 -12.66 -1.52
CA ILE A 94 -1.78 -11.53 -0.69
C ILE A 94 -0.41 -11.81 -0.09
N LYS A 95 -0.21 -12.99 0.52
CA LYS A 95 1.08 -13.36 1.12
C LYS A 95 2.21 -13.39 0.08
N ARG A 96 1.93 -13.88 -1.13
CA ARG A 96 2.88 -13.88 -2.25
C ARG A 96 3.24 -12.47 -2.68
N HIS A 97 2.26 -11.57 -2.81
CA HIS A 97 2.51 -10.19 -3.20
C HIS A 97 3.28 -9.40 -2.13
N MET A 98 2.99 -9.61 -0.85
CA MET A 98 3.75 -9.03 0.26
C MET A 98 5.22 -9.44 0.23
N SER A 99 5.50 -10.73 0.01
CA SER A 99 6.88 -11.22 -0.11
C SER A 99 7.63 -10.62 -1.31
N LEU A 100 6.95 -10.43 -2.45
CA LEU A 100 7.54 -9.75 -3.62
C LEU A 100 7.85 -8.28 -3.33
N LEU A 101 6.96 -7.59 -2.63
CA LEU A 101 7.14 -6.19 -2.23
C LEU A 101 8.32 -6.02 -1.26
N GLU A 102 8.46 -6.90 -0.27
CA GLU A 102 9.61 -6.91 0.65
C GLU A 102 10.93 -7.14 -0.09
N ALA A 103 10.97 -8.12 -1.00
CA ALA A 103 12.16 -8.40 -1.80
C ALA A 103 12.56 -7.20 -2.68
N GLU A 104 11.58 -6.52 -3.26
CA GLU A 104 11.83 -5.32 -4.09
C GLU A 104 12.26 -4.12 -3.22
N HIS A 105 11.69 -3.96 -2.03
CA HIS A 105 12.13 -2.96 -1.06
C HIS A 105 13.60 -3.15 -0.68
N ASP A 106 14.02 -4.37 -0.37
CA ASP A 106 15.41 -4.71 -0.06
C ASP A 106 16.34 -4.50 -1.26
N ARG A 107 15.86 -4.76 -2.48
CA ARG A 107 16.59 -4.48 -3.71
C ARG A 107 16.83 -2.97 -3.87
N LEU A 108 15.79 -2.16 -3.68
CA LEU A 108 15.86 -0.71 -3.78
C LEU A 108 16.77 -0.11 -2.69
N GLN A 109 16.66 -0.54 -1.43
CA GLN A 109 17.57 -0.09 -0.38
C GLN A 109 19.04 -0.38 -0.70
N ARG A 110 19.34 -1.56 -1.24
CA ARG A 110 20.72 -1.89 -1.65
C ARG A 110 21.19 -0.99 -2.80
N GLN A 111 20.31 -0.68 -3.73
CA GLN A 111 20.63 0.22 -4.85
C GLN A 111 20.87 1.66 -4.36
N GLU A 112 20.05 2.15 -3.43
CA GLU A 112 20.22 3.47 -2.81
C GLU A 112 21.57 3.60 -2.10
N ARG A 113 21.97 2.57 -1.32
CA ARG A 113 23.30 2.56 -0.67
C ARG A 113 24.44 2.62 -1.69
N ARG A 114 24.36 1.82 -2.75
CA ARG A 114 25.37 1.82 -3.84
C ARG A 114 25.46 3.17 -4.54
N LEU A 115 24.32 3.79 -4.84
CA LEU A 115 24.27 5.12 -5.45
C LEU A 115 24.83 6.19 -4.50
N GLY A 116 24.52 6.10 -3.21
CA GLY A 116 25.08 6.99 -2.19
C GLY A 116 26.60 6.87 -2.07
N GLU A 117 27.15 5.66 -2.14
CA GLU A 117 28.61 5.43 -2.17
C GLU A 117 29.24 5.99 -3.45
N ALA A 118 28.64 5.74 -4.61
CA ALA A 118 29.10 6.26 -5.89
C ALA A 118 29.11 7.80 -5.91
N LEU A 119 28.06 8.43 -5.37
CA LEU A 119 27.95 9.87 -5.23
C LEU A 119 29.07 10.43 -4.35
N LYS A 120 29.31 9.82 -3.18
CA LYS A 120 30.42 10.24 -2.29
C LYS A 120 31.78 10.14 -2.98
N GLN A 121 32.02 9.08 -3.75
CA GLN A 121 33.26 8.94 -4.51
C GLN A 121 33.37 10.01 -5.61
N ALA A 122 32.28 10.31 -6.31
CA ALA A 122 32.26 11.35 -7.34
C ALA A 122 32.53 12.73 -6.73
N SER A 123 31.90 13.08 -5.60
CA SER A 123 32.15 14.33 -4.87
C SER A 123 33.62 14.48 -4.48
N ARG A 124 34.24 13.45 -3.91
CA ARG A 124 35.68 13.45 -3.57
C ARG A 124 36.57 13.65 -4.79
N LYS A 125 36.23 13.02 -5.93
CA LYS A 125 36.99 13.22 -7.16
C LYS A 125 36.89 14.66 -7.68
N VAL A 126 35.71 15.27 -7.58
CA VAL A 126 35.51 16.67 -7.95
C VAL A 126 36.31 17.60 -7.03
N GLU A 127 36.28 17.38 -5.71
CA GLU A 127 37.09 18.14 -4.75
C GLU A 127 38.58 18.03 -5.08
N ASN A 128 39.10 16.82 -5.28
CA ASN A 128 40.51 16.61 -5.64
C ASN A 128 40.88 17.33 -6.96
N LEU A 129 40.00 17.30 -7.96
CA LEU A 129 40.23 18.01 -9.23
C LEU A 129 40.23 19.53 -9.04
N GLN A 130 39.34 20.06 -8.20
CA GLN A 130 39.31 21.48 -7.86
C GLN A 130 40.58 21.91 -7.12
N GLU A 131 41.04 21.12 -6.14
CA GLU A 131 42.29 21.35 -5.43
C GLU A 131 43.48 21.34 -6.41
N ARG A 132 43.55 20.33 -7.28
CA ARG A 132 44.61 20.21 -8.28
C ARG A 132 44.62 21.38 -9.26
N THR A 133 43.44 21.86 -9.65
CA THR A 133 43.30 23.02 -10.54
C THR A 133 43.79 24.29 -9.85
N LYS A 134 43.48 24.48 -8.56
CA LYS A 134 43.99 25.60 -7.76
C LYS A 134 45.51 25.54 -7.62
N GLU A 135 46.08 24.37 -7.34
CA GLU A 135 47.53 24.18 -7.28
C GLU A 135 48.22 24.55 -8.60
N LEU A 136 47.65 24.12 -9.73
CA LEU A 136 48.18 24.45 -11.06
C LEU A 136 48.09 25.95 -11.38
N MET A 137 46.97 26.61 -11.05
CA MET A 137 46.85 28.07 -11.23
C MET A 137 47.91 28.81 -10.40
N LEU A 138 48.11 28.44 -9.14
CA LEU A 138 49.16 29.04 -8.30
C LEU A 138 50.59 28.77 -8.81
N ALA A 139 50.82 27.59 -9.41
CA ALA A 139 52.11 27.27 -10.03
C ALA A 139 52.34 28.08 -11.33
N GLN A 140 51.27 28.33 -12.09
CA GLN A 140 51.32 29.16 -13.30
C GLN A 140 51.58 30.63 -12.98
N ASP A 141 50.91 31.19 -11.97
CA ASP A 141 51.17 32.57 -11.48
C ASP A 141 52.60 32.75 -10.97
N ARG A 142 53.21 31.69 -10.40
CA ARG A 142 54.62 31.69 -10.01
C ARG A 142 55.56 31.57 -11.20
N SER A 143 55.16 30.87 -12.26
CA SER A 143 55.95 30.74 -13.49
C SER A 143 55.96 32.03 -14.32
N GLU A 144 54.86 32.79 -14.34
CA GLU A 144 54.79 34.09 -15.03
C GLU A 144 55.66 35.15 -14.33
N ASN A 145 55.82 35.07 -13.01
CA ASN A 145 56.74 35.93 -12.24
C ASN A 145 58.24 35.61 -12.41
N VAL A 146 58.61 34.57 -13.17
CA VAL A 146 60.02 34.15 -13.40
C VAL A 146 60.48 34.42 -14.84
N GLN A 147 59.69 35.13 -15.67
CA GLN A 147 60.18 35.68 -16.94
C GLN A 147 61.08 36.91 -16.72
N GLU A 148 62.15 36.74 -15.95
CA GLU A 148 63.35 37.56 -16.13
C GLU A 148 64.00 37.13 -17.44
N VAL A 149 63.62 37.81 -18.52
CA VAL A 149 64.28 37.69 -19.81
C VAL A 149 65.77 37.97 -19.61
N HIS A 150 66.61 36.98 -19.88
CA HIS A 150 68.07 37.08 -19.76
C HIS A 150 68.54 38.35 -20.50
N PRO A 151 69.36 39.22 -19.90
CA PRO A 151 69.60 40.60 -20.39
C PRO A 151 70.04 40.68 -21.86
N ILE A 152 70.73 39.66 -22.35
CA ILE A 152 71.18 39.53 -23.75
C ILE A 152 70.01 39.58 -24.76
N LEU A 153 68.85 39.01 -24.41
CA LEU A 153 67.67 39.01 -25.29
C LEU A 153 66.96 40.38 -25.32
N LYS A 154 67.17 41.23 -24.30
CA LYS A 154 66.65 42.61 -24.29
C LYS A 154 67.42 43.52 -25.25
N ASP A 155 68.71 43.27 -25.43
CA ASP A 155 69.56 44.09 -26.30
C ASP A 155 69.33 43.76 -27.78
N LEU A 156 69.08 42.50 -28.11
CA LEU A 156 68.75 42.07 -29.49
C LEU A 156 67.41 42.63 -30.01
N LEU A 157 66.49 43.02 -29.13
CA LEU A 157 65.18 43.59 -29.50
C LEU A 157 65.19 45.11 -29.71
N LYS A 158 66.30 45.80 -29.42
CA LYS A 158 66.43 47.25 -29.66
C LYS A 158 67.03 47.62 -31.02
N GLU A 159 67.61 46.64 -31.70
CA GLU A 159 68.25 46.83 -33.02
C GLU A 159 67.35 46.40 -34.19
N SER A 160 66.09 46.01 -33.92
CA SER A 160 65.02 45.79 -34.91
C SER A 160 64.03 46.96 -34.90
#